data_AF-A0A942CDP7-F1
#
_entry.id   AF-A0A942CDP7-F1
#
_cell.length_a   1.000
_cell.length_b   1.000
_cell.length_c   1.000
_cell.angle_alpha   90.00
_cell.angle_beta   90.00
_cell.angle_gamma   90.00
#
_symmetry.space_group_name_H-M   'P 1'
#
loop_
_entity.id
_entity.type
_entity.pdbx_description
1 polymer ?
#
loop_
_entity_poly.entity_id
_entity_poly.type
_entity_poly.pdbx_seq_one_letter_code
_entity_poly.pdbx_strand_id
1 'polypeptide(L)' 'MQTILWKCEQYLAGQLKDRNIFESEEQAKEFAKKLQNVAPDLMTRIEPMPIQNVWN' A
#
# COMPACT_ATOMS: atom_id res chain seq x y z
N MET A 1 6.81 -20.05 9.73
CA MET A 1 6.01 -19.50 8.61
C MET A 1 6.22 -17.99 8.62
N GLN A 2 6.73 -17.40 7.55
CA GLN A 2 6.83 -15.95 7.45
C GLN A 2 5.44 -15.38 7.16
N THR A 3 4.94 -14.50 8.02
CA THR A 3 3.74 -13.72 7.73
C THR A 3 4.10 -12.69 6.66
N ILE A 4 3.44 -12.77 5.51
CA ILE A 4 3.55 -11.79 4.42
C ILE A 4 2.47 -10.74 4.67
N LEU A 5 2.89 -9.48 4.72
CA LEU A 5 1.99 -8.33 4.71
C LEU A 5 2.10 -7.62 3.38
N TRP A 6 1.16 -6.72 3.11
CA TRP A 6 1.05 -6.00 1.85
C TRP A 6 1.13 -4.51 2.09
N LYS A 7 2.19 -3.90 1.58
CA LYS A 7 2.42 -2.45 1.66
C LYS A 7 1.75 -1.78 0.46
N CYS A 8 0.93 -0.77 0.72
CA CYS A 8 0.42 0.15 -0.28
C CYS A 8 1.03 1.54 -0.03
N GLU A 9 1.89 1.97 -0.94
CA GLU A 9 2.49 3.30 -0.93
C GLU A 9 1.68 4.24 -1.82
N GLN A 10 1.49 5.47 -1.34
CA GLN A 10 0.74 6.52 -2.01
C GLN A 10 1.71 7.64 -2.43
N TYR A 11 1.69 8.00 -3.70
CA TYR A 11 2.55 9.03 -4.27
C TYR A 11 1.71 10.14 -4.89
N LEU A 12 2.08 11.38 -4.60
CA LEU A 12 1.52 12.56 -5.26
C LEU A 12 2.65 13.43 -5.78
N ALA A 13 2.62 13.75 -7.08
CA ALA A 13 3.70 14.46 -7.77
C ALA A 13 5.09 13.83 -7.53
N GLY A 14 5.16 12.49 -7.55
CA GLY A 14 6.39 11.72 -7.32
C GLY A 14 6.87 11.68 -5.87
N GLN A 15 6.18 12.35 -4.94
CA GLN A 15 6.52 12.31 -3.52
C GLN A 15 5.67 11.29 -2.79
N LEU A 16 6.32 10.45 -1.98
CA LEU A 16 5.62 9.56 -1.06
C LEU A 16 4.85 10.41 -0.04
N LYS A 17 3.54 10.20 0.02
CA LYS A 17 2.64 10.87 0.97
C LYS A 17 2.25 9.98 2.12
N ASP A 18 1.98 8.71 1.85
CA ASP A 18 1.49 7.79 2.85
C ASP A 18 1.87 6.33 2.55
N ARG A 19 1.87 5.50 3.60
CA ARG A 19 2.13 4.07 3.58
C ARG A 19 1.10 3.34 4.44
N ASN A 20 0.35 2.43 3.83
CA ASN A 20 -0.62 1.60 4.52
C ASN A 20 -0.22 0.13 4.42
N ILE A 21 -0.38 -0.62 5.50
CA ILE A 21 -0.03 -2.04 5.57
C ILE A 21 -1.31 -2.86 5.74
N PHE A 22 -1.42 -3.94 4.98
CA PHE A 22 -2.56 -4.83 4.95
C PHE A 22 -2.14 -6.28 5.19
N GLU A 23 -3.06 -7.10 5.68
CA GLU A 23 -2.81 -8.53 5.91
C GLU A 23 -2.88 -9.34 4.61
N SER A 24 -3.56 -8.81 3.58
CA SER A 24 -3.70 -9.48 2.28
C SER A 24 -3.56 -8.51 1.10
N GLU A 25 -3.19 -9.07 -0.06
CA GLU A 25 -3.08 -8.32 -1.32
C GLU A 25 -4.43 -7.72 -1.73
N GLU A 26 -5.49 -8.47 -1.51
CA GLU A 26 -6.85 -8.11 -1.89
C GLU A 26 -7.31 -6.87 -1.13
N GLN A 27 -7.06 -6.80 0.18
CA GLN A 27 -7.35 -5.61 0.99
C GLN A 27 -6.59 -4.38 0.48
N ALA A 28 -5.30 -4.53 0.15
CA ALA A 28 -4.49 -3.44 -0.39
C ALA A 28 -5.02 -2.95 -1.75
N LYS A 29 -5.43 -3.87 -2.63
CA LYS A 29 -6.01 -3.56 -3.95
C LYS A 29 -7.36 -2.88 -3.83
N GLU A 30 -8.25 -3.35 -2.96
CA GLU A 30 -9.54 -2.71 -2.71
C GLU A 30 -9.36 -1.29 -2.19
N PHE A 31 -8.44 -1.08 -1.25
CA PHE A 31 -8.10 0.24 -0.73
C PHE A 31 -7.62 1.16 -1.85
N ALA A 32 -6.65 0.73 -2.66
CA ALA A 32 -6.13 1.51 -3.78
C ALA A 32 -7.21 1.86 -4.81
N LYS A 33 -8.12 0.94 -5.10
CA LYS A 33 -9.25 1.18 -6.02
C LYS A 33 -10.22 2.24 -5.46
N LYS A 34 -10.54 2.18 -4.17
CA LYS A 34 -11.38 3.21 -3.52
C LYS A 34 -10.68 4.56 -3.54
N LEU A 35 -9.36 4.57 -3.29
CA LEU A 35 -8.56 5.79 -3.28
C LEU A 35 -8.50 6.47 -4.66
N GLN A 36 -8.34 5.70 -5.74
CA GLN A 36 -8.34 6.24 -7.10
C GLN A 36 -9.66 6.95 -7.48
N ASN A 37 -10.79 6.55 -6.89
CA ASN A 37 -12.08 7.23 -7.13
C ASN A 37 -12.17 8.60 -6.45
N VAL A 38 -11.42 8.83 -5.37
CA VAL A 38 -11.47 10.08 -4.59
C VAL A 38 -10.28 11.01 -4.86
N ALA A 39 -9.13 10.44 -5.21
CA ALA A 39 -7.88 11.15 -5.51
C ALA A 39 -7.22 10.51 -6.75
N PRO A 40 -7.70 10.83 -7.97
CA PRO A 40 -7.26 10.16 -9.20
C PRO A 40 -5.84 10.53 -9.65
N ASP A 41 -5.28 11.62 -9.14
CA ASP A 41 -3.91 12.09 -9.34
C ASP A 41 -2.88 11.37 -8.45
N LEU A 42 -3.38 10.62 -7.46
CA LEU A 42 -2.57 9.86 -6.52
C LEU A 42 -2.21 8.50 -7.12
N MET A 43 -0.91 8.25 -7.25
CA MET A 43 -0.38 6.97 -7.73
C MET A 43 -0.18 6.02 -6.55
N THR A 44 -0.59 4.76 -6.70
CA THR A 44 -0.41 3.73 -5.68
C THR A 44 0.57 2.65 -6.14
N ARG A 45 1.39 2.14 -5.22
CA ARG A 45 2.30 1.00 -5.42
C ARG A 45 2.05 -0.04 -4.34
N ILE A 46 1.66 -1.24 -4.75
CA ILE A 46 1.35 -2.37 -3.84
C ILE A 46 2.43 -3.43 -3.96
N GLU A 47 3.03 -3.83 -2.84
CA GLU A 47 4.09 -4.83 -2.81
C GLU A 47 4.00 -5.73 -1.57
N PRO A 48 4.33 -7.03 -1.69
CA PRO A 48 4.46 -7.90 -0.52
C PRO A 48 5.70 -7.53 0.27
N MET A 49 5.59 -7.57 1.60
CA MET A 49 6.70 -7.35 2.51
C MET A 49 6.69 -8.38 3.65
N PRO A 50 7.85 -8.89 4.08
CA PRO A 50 7.92 -9.72 5.27
C PRO A 50 7.60 -8.88 6.52
N ILE A 51 6.89 -9.46 7.50
CA ILE A 51 6.49 -8.77 8.74
C ILE A 51 7.66 -8.18 9.53
N GLN A 52 8.87 -8.74 9.36
CA GLN A 52 10.10 -8.27 9.99
C GLN A 52 10.51 -6.87 9.52
N ASN A 53 9.99 -6.38 8.39
CA ASN A 53 10.33 -5.09 7.80
C ASN A 53 9.35 -3.96 8.17
N VAL A 54 8.34 -4.20 9.02
CA VAL A 54 7.36 -3.16 9.42
C VAL A 54 7.93 -2.21 10.47
N TRP A 55 8.87 -2.66 11.29
CA TRP A 55 9.29 -1.99 12.53
C TRP A 55 10.67 -1.32 12.47
N ASN A 56 11.30 -1.26 11.29
CA ASN A 56 12.58 -0.58 11.08
C ASN A 56 12.40 0.82 10.48
#